data_AF-A0A1I4N742-F1
#
_entry.id   AF-A0A1I4N742-F1
#
_cell.length_a   1.000
_cell.length_b   1.000
_cell.length_c   1.000
_cell.angle_alpha   90.00
_cell.angle_beta   90.00
_cell.angle_gamma   90.00
#
_symmetry.space_group_name_H-M   'P 1'
#
loop_
_entity.id
_entity.type
_entity.pdbx_description
1 polymer ?
#
loop_
_entity_poly.entity_id
_entity_poly.type
_entity_poly.pdbx_seq_one_letter_code
_entity_poly.pdbx_strand_id
1 'polypeptide(L)' 'RSIAISSNLHPSGFDELMPKTLATATVDRLLHHAHLTQTTGESVRLAQALAGTGVTPMP' A
#
# COMPACT_ATOMS: atom_id res chain seq x y z
N ARG A 1 5.91 -10.84 16.90
CA ARG A 1 6.37 -11.22 15.54
C ARG A 1 6.17 -10.00 14.66
N SER A 2 7.16 -9.65 13.85
CA SER A 2 7.06 -8.48 12.97
C SER A 2 6.38 -8.83 11.65
N ILE A 3 5.66 -7.88 11.06
CA ILE A 3 4.98 -8.01 9.77
C ILE A 3 5.35 -6.78 8.94
N ALA A 4 5.64 -6.99 7.65
CA ALA A 4 5.78 -5.92 6.67
C ALA A 4 4.49 -5.84 5.83
N ILE A 5 3.93 -4.64 5.70
CA ILE A 5 2.68 -4.39 4.97
C ILE A 5 2.94 -3.23 4.02
N SER A 6 2.59 -3.41 2.74
CA SER A 6 2.49 -2.32 1.76
C SER A 6 1.01 -2.02 1.51
N SER A 7 0.64 -0.74 1.53
CA SER A 7 -0.69 -0.28 1.18
C SER A 7 -0.60 0.97 0.31
N ASN A 8 -1.53 1.11 -0.64
CA ASN A 8 -1.73 2.34 -1.39
C ASN A 8 -2.63 3.35 -0.63
N LEU A 9 -3.15 2.98 0.53
CA LEU A 9 -3.94 3.82 1.42
C LEU A 9 -3.14 4.16 2.68
N HIS A 10 -3.29 5.39 3.15
CA HIS A 10 -2.79 5.77 4.47
C HIS A 10 -3.55 4.98 5.56
N PRO A 11 -2.91 4.56 6.66
CA PRO A 11 -3.60 3.80 7.72
C PRO A 11 -4.82 4.48 8.33
N SER A 12 -4.94 5.81 8.21
CA SER A 12 -6.15 6.55 8.61
C SER A 12 -7.38 6.22 7.76
N GLY A 13 -7.22 5.63 6.57
CA GLY A 13 -8.30 5.19 5.68
C GLY A 13 -8.51 3.67 5.67
N PHE A 14 -7.88 2.91 6.59
CA PHE A 14 -8.06 1.45 6.65
C PHE A 14 -9.47 1.03 7.08
N ASP A 15 -10.23 1.95 7.67
CA ASP A 15 -11.63 1.77 8.03
C ASP A 15 -12.58 1.78 6.81
N GLU A 16 -12.09 2.13 5.62
CA GLU A 16 -12.80 1.92 4.35
C GLU A 16 -12.68 0.48 3.86
N LEU A 17 -11.58 -0.20 4.20
CA LEU A 17 -11.32 -1.59 3.80
C LEU A 17 -11.93 -2.62 4.75
N MET A 18 -12.26 -2.22 5.97
CA MET A 18 -12.72 -3.11 7.05
C MET A 18 -14.08 -2.67 7.62
N PRO A 19 -14.90 -3.60 8.14
CA PRO A 19 -16.07 -3.24 8.92
C PRO A 19 -15.70 -2.34 10.11
N LYS A 20 -16.47 -1.27 10.34
CA LYS A 20 -16.19 -0.24 11.36
C LYS A 20 -16.01 -0.81 12.78
N THR A 21 -16.63 -1.94 13.09
CA THR A 21 -16.52 -2.65 14.37
C THR A 21 -15.13 -3.26 14.63
N LEU A 22 -14.35 -3.52 13.57
CA LEU A 22 -13.02 -4.15 13.65
C LEU A 22 -11.89 -3.20 13.26
N ALA A 23 -12.18 -2.16 12.49
CA ALA A 23 -11.18 -1.24 11.94
C ALA A 23 -10.30 -0.64 13.03
N THR A 24 -10.88 0.01 14.04
CA THR A 24 -10.12 0.72 15.09
C THR A 24 -9.20 -0.22 15.87
N ALA A 25 -9.73 -1.35 16.37
CA ALA A 25 -8.95 -2.31 17.16
C ALA A 25 -7.85 -3.01 16.34
N THR A 26 -7.99 -3.05 15.01
CA THR A 26 -7.00 -3.64 14.12
C THR A 26 -5.91 -2.63 13.78
N VAL A 27 -6.28 -1.40 13.44
CA VAL A 27 -5.34 -0.30 13.18
C VAL A 27 -4.50 0.01 14.42
N ASP A 28 -5.10 0.00 15.61
CA ASP A 28 -4.38 0.18 16.88
C ASP A 28 -3.26 -0.85 17.03
N ARG A 29 -3.59 -2.15 16.93
CA ARG A 29 -2.60 -3.24 17.02
C ARG A 29 -1.52 -3.16 15.95
N LEU A 30 -1.88 -2.71 14.73
CA LEU A 30 -0.93 -2.56 13.64
C LEU A 30 0.03 -1.39 13.90
N LEU A 31 -0.46 -0.25 14.39
CA LEU A 31 0.32 0.98 14.49
C LEU A 31 1.07 1.15 15.82
N HIS A 32 0.66 0.46 16.89
CA HIS A 32 1.22 0.65 18.24
C HIS A 32 2.75 0.53 18.32
N HIS A 33 3.34 -0.31 17.46
CA HIS A 33 4.79 -0.45 17.33
C HIS A 33 5.27 -0.34 15.87
N ALA A 34 4.48 0.30 15.00
CA ALA A 34 4.82 0.39 13.59
C ALA A 34 5.88 1.45 13.31
N HIS A 35 6.75 1.15 12.34
CA HIS A 35 7.47 2.16 11.61
C HIS A 35 6.71 2.44 10.31
N LEU A 36 6.19 3.67 10.18
CA LEU A 36 5.42 4.07 9.02
C LEU A 36 6.31 4.82 8.03
N THR A 37 6.44 4.27 6.82
CA THR A 37 7.15 4.90 5.72
C THR A 37 6.17 5.19 4.59
N GLN A 38 5.94 6.47 4.31
CA GLN A 38 5.17 6.89 3.14
C GLN A 38 6.09 7.02 1.94
N THR A 39 5.74 6.35 0.86
CA THR A 39 6.46 6.44 -0.42
C THR A 39 5.63 7.23 -1.41
N THR A 40 6.27 8.14 -2.13
CA THR A 40 5.66 8.93 -3.20
C THR A 40 6.52 8.83 -4.46
N GLY A 41 6.00 9.32 -5.58
CA GLY A 41 6.69 9.33 -6.86
C GLY A 41 5.88 8.65 -7.97
N GLU A 42 6.47 8.61 -9.16
CA GLU A 42 5.86 8.03 -10.34
C GLU A 42 5.95 6.50 -10.35
N SER A 43 5.07 5.87 -11.14
CA SER A 43 5.10 4.43 -11.32
C SER A 43 6.35 4.01 -12.08
N VAL A 44 7.23 3.26 -11.40
CA VAL A 44 8.43 2.65 -12.01
C VAL A 44 8.03 1.77 -13.21
N ARG A 45 6.91 1.04 -13.09
CA ARG A 45 6.40 0.20 -14.19
C ARG A 45 6.03 1.03 -15.41
N LEU A 46 5.42 2.21 -15.21
CA LEU A 46 5.07 3.11 -16.31
C LEU A 46 6.33 3.67 -16.98
N ALA A 47 7.31 4.14 -16.20
CA ALA A 47 8.56 4.66 -16.74
C ALA A 47 9.31 3.61 -17.58
N GLN A 48 9.36 2.36 -17.09
CA GLN A 48 9.96 1.24 -17.82
C GLN A 48 9.20 0.92 -19.11
N ALA A 49 7.86 0.93 -19.06
CA ALA A 49 7.04 0.68 -20.23
C ALA A 49 7.23 1.75 -21.32
N LEU A 50 7.30 3.03 -20.94
CA LEU A 50 7.61 4.13 -21.85
C LEU A 50 9.01 4.03 -22.45
N ALA A 51 9.96 3.45 -21.71
CA ALA A 51 11.30 3.12 -22.20
C ALA A 51 11.34 1.84 -23.06
N GLY A 52 10.19 1.23 -23.36
CA GLY A 52 10.09 0.00 -24.16
C GLY A 52 10.50 -1.28 -23.43
N THR A 53 10.68 -1.23 -22.11
CA THR A 53 11.08 -2.39 -21.30
C THR A 53 9.84 -3.08 -20.72
N GLY A 54 9.71 -4.39 -20.92
CA GLY A 54 8.64 -5.20 -20.33
C GLY A 54 7.25 -5.01 -20.96
N VAL A 55 7.16 -4.36 -22.12
CA VAL A 55 5.92 -4.22 -22.89
C VAL A 55 5.72 -5.42 -23.81
N THR A 56 4.63 -6.15 -23.62
CA THR A 56 4.12 -7.12 -24.59
C THR A 56 2.90 -6.51 -25.29
N PRO A 57 2.85 -6.49 -26.63
CA PRO A 57 1.66 -6.03 -27.35
C PRO A 57 0.44 -6.85 -26.92
N MET A 58 -0.67 -6.18 -26.64
CA MET A 58 -1.94 -6.91 -26.46
C MET A 58 -2.40 -7.44 -27.83
N PRO A 59 -2.79 -8.73 -27.92
CA PRO A 59 -3.37 -9.30 -29.14
C PRO A 59 -4.74 -8.71 -29.49
#